data_AF-A0A661CTC1-F1
#
_entry.id   AF-A0A661CTC1-F1
#
_cell.length_a   1.000
_cell.length_b   1.000
_cell.length_c   1.000
_cell.angle_alpha   90.00
_cell.angle_beta   90.00
_cell.angle_gamma   90.00
#
_symmetry.space_group_name_H-M   'P 1'
#
loop_
_entity.id
_entity.type
_entity.pdbx_description
1 polymer ?
#
loop_
_entity_poly.entity_id
_entity_poly.type
_entity_poly.pdbx_seq_one_letter_code
_entity_poly.pdbx_strand_id
1 'polypeptide(L)' 'MLRVIIFCDVCNPQGIRYIEQNRSTQRGDEGGRRITDGRSWFEGPLDEALKLHWLQEDGEHVCPRCQERHNKK' A
#
# COMPACT_ATOMS: atom_id res chain seq x y z
N MET A 1 5.72 -18.37 -10.09
CA MET A 1 6.15 -16.97 -9.93
C MET A 1 5.55 -16.45 -8.64
N LEU A 2 6.37 -16.12 -7.63
CA LEU A 2 5.87 -15.59 -6.36
C LEU A 2 5.36 -14.16 -6.59
N ARG A 3 4.12 -13.88 -6.22
CA ARG A 3 3.59 -12.52 -6.21
C ARG A 3 4.03 -11.85 -4.92
N VAL A 4 4.92 -10.87 -5.02
CA VAL A 4 5.35 -10.06 -3.88
C VAL A 4 4.28 -9.02 -3.61
N ILE A 5 3.87 -8.90 -2.35
CA ILE A 5 2.92 -7.89 -1.90
C ILE A 5 3.61 -7.07 -0.82
N ILE A 6 3.66 -5.77 -1.03
CA ILE A 6 4.28 -4.80 -0.12
C ILE A 6 3.14 -4.07 0.58
N PHE A 7 3.17 -4.03 1.91
CA PHE A 7 2.18 -3.34 2.73
C PHE A 7 2.80 -2.10 3.33
N CYS A 8 2.01 -1.04 3.51
CA CYS A 8 2.49 0.12 4.23
C CYS A 8 2.51 -0.16 5.74
N ASP A 9 3.67 -0.11 6.38
CA ASP A 9 3.80 -0.35 7.82
C ASP A 9 3.15 0.75 8.68
N VAL A 10 2.87 1.92 8.10
CA VAL A 10 2.20 3.02 8.80
C VAL A 10 0.68 2.92 8.75
N CYS A 11 0.09 2.82 7.55
CA CYS A 11 -1.38 2.79 7.41
C CYS A 11 -1.95 1.38 7.36
N ASN A 12 -1.14 0.35 7.06
CA ASN A 12 -1.56 -1.04 6.92
C ASN A 12 -0.61 -2.05 7.63
N PRO A 13 -0.27 -1.84 8.91
CA PRO A 13 0.64 -2.73 9.66
C PRO A 13 0.11 -4.17 9.82
N GLN A 14 -1.16 -4.39 9.54
CA GLN A 14 -1.81 -5.69 9.64
C GLN A 14 -1.75 -6.50 8.33
N GLY A 15 -1.14 -5.95 7.27
CA GLY A 15 -1.06 -6.64 5.98
C GLY A 15 -2.43 -6.92 5.34
N ILE A 16 -3.42 -6.06 5.58
CA ILE A 16 -4.79 -6.31 5.11
C ILE A 16 -4.88 -5.93 3.64
N ARG A 17 -5.15 -6.93 2.81
CA ARG A 17 -5.50 -6.73 1.40
C ARG A 17 -7.01 -6.60 1.22
N TYR A 18 -7.79 -7.50 1.84
CA TYR A 18 -9.25 -7.53 1.77
C TYR A 18 -9.89 -8.25 2.97
N ILE A 19 -10.68 -7.53 3.75
CA ILE A 19 -11.90 -8.04 4.40
C ILE A 19 -12.92 -6.99 3.94
N GLU A 20 -13.65 -7.17 2.85
CA GLU A 20 -14.86 -8.00 2.79
C GLU A 20 -15.04 -8.59 1.38
N GLN A 21 -15.16 -9.93 1.30
CA GLN A 21 -15.89 -10.57 0.21
C GLN A 21 -17.37 -10.17 0.34
N ASN A 22 -17.91 -9.37 -0.60
CA ASN A 22 -19.29 -9.45 -1.14
C ASN A 22 -19.87 -8.18 -1.78
N ARG A 23 -19.11 -7.11 -2.06
CA ARG A 23 -19.67 -5.97 -2.81
C ARG A 23 -18.74 -5.44 -3.91
N SER A 24 -19.17 -5.72 -5.15
CA SER A 24 -18.86 -5.06 -6.43
C SER A 24 -17.42 -4.58 -6.66
N THR A 25 -16.74 -5.26 -7.58
CA THR A 25 -15.41 -5.03 -8.13
C THR A 25 -15.25 -3.72 -8.94
N GLN A 26 -16.16 -2.75 -8.80
CA GLN A 26 -16.19 -1.52 -9.61
C GLN A 26 -15.78 -0.24 -8.86
N ARG A 27 -15.13 -0.31 -7.70
CA ARG A 27 -14.68 0.89 -6.98
C ARG A 27 -13.16 1.00 -6.92
N GLY A 28 -12.58 1.58 -7.98
CA GLY A 28 -11.55 2.61 -7.86
C GLY A 28 -10.26 2.29 -7.09
N ASP A 29 -9.80 1.05 -7.07
CA ASP A 29 -8.49 0.70 -6.52
C ASP A 29 -7.38 1.11 -7.51
N GLU A 30 -7.20 2.42 -7.74
CA GLU A 30 -6.01 2.93 -8.45
C GLU A 30 -4.78 2.70 -7.57
N GLY A 31 -4.00 1.66 -7.88
CA GLY A 31 -2.67 1.45 -7.30
C GLY A 31 -2.64 0.84 -5.90
N GLY A 32 -3.62 -0.02 -5.54
CA GLY A 32 -3.56 -0.81 -4.31
C GLY A 32 -3.87 -0.02 -3.03
N ARG A 33 -4.83 0.91 -3.10
CA ARG A 33 -5.30 1.66 -1.93
C ARG A 33 -6.78 1.44 -1.71
N ARG A 34 -7.12 0.98 -0.50
CA ARG A 34 -8.51 0.84 -0.07
C ARG A 34 -9.09 2.21 0.31
N ILE A 35 -10.12 2.64 -0.42
CA ILE A 35 -10.81 3.92 -0.18
C ILE A 35 -11.48 3.93 1.20
N THR A 36 -11.99 2.78 1.67
CA THR A 36 -12.82 2.72 2.89
C THR A 36 -12.09 3.05 4.17
N ASP A 37 -10.80 2.73 4.28
CA ASP A 37 -10.02 3.00 5.49
C ASP A 37 -8.60 3.52 5.23
N GLY A 38 -8.27 3.81 3.97
CA GLY A 38 -7.02 4.45 3.59
C GLY A 38 -5.79 3.55 3.64
N ARG A 39 -5.96 2.23 3.84
CA ARG A 39 -4.86 1.25 3.81
C ARG A 39 -4.27 1.13 2.41
N SER A 40 -2.94 0.99 2.36
CA SER A 40 -2.19 0.86 1.11
C SER A 40 -1.42 -0.46 1.06
N TRP A 41 -1.35 -1.03 -0.14
CA TRP A 41 -0.48 -2.13 -0.54
C TRP A 41 -0.03 -1.93 -2.00
N PHE A 42 1.01 -2.65 -2.40
CA PHE A 42 1.47 -2.72 -3.78
C PHE A 42 1.67 -4.19 -4.16
N GLU A 43 1.22 -4.58 -5.34
CA GLU A 43 1.42 -5.93 -5.89
C GLU A 43 2.45 -5.84 -7.01
N GLY A 44 3.65 -6.36 -6.75
CA GLY A 44 4.78 -6.25 -7.66
C GLY A 44 6.12 -6.33 -6.92
N PRO A 45 7.23 -6.39 -7.65
CA PRO A 45 8.55 -6.39 -7.07
C PRO A 45 8.87 -5.04 -6.41
N LEU A 46 9.76 -5.05 -5.42
CA LEU A 46 10.13 -3.86 -4.66
C LEU A 46 10.69 -2.74 -5.52
N ASP A 47 11.45 -3.05 -6.58
CA ASP A 47 12.02 -2.04 -7.47
C ASP A 47 10.94 -1.23 -8.22
N GLU A 48 9.80 -1.85 -8.56
CA GLU A 48 8.64 -1.15 -9.13
C GLU A 48 7.94 -0.29 -8.07
N ALA A 49 7.82 -0.79 -6.84
CA ALA A 49 7.25 -0.01 -5.75
C ALA A 49 8.04 1.28 -5.50
N LEU A 50 9.38 1.17 -5.47
CA LEU A 50 10.29 2.32 -5.29
C LEU A 50 10.14 3.35 -6.43
N LYS A 51 9.96 2.90 -7.68
CA LYS A 51 9.67 3.81 -8.82
C LYS A 51 8.33 4.54 -8.67
N LEU A 52 7.40 3.95 -7.93
CA LEU A 52 6.10 4.54 -7.60
C LEU A 52 6.13 5.34 -6.28
N HIS A 53 7.31 5.77 -5.86
CA HIS A 53 7.53 6.58 -4.65
C HIS A 53 7.17 5.85 -3.36
N TRP A 54 7.18 4.51 -3.33
CA TRP A 54 7.28 3.82 -2.05
C TRP A 54 8.67 4.01 -1.47
N LEU A 55 8.75 4.06 -0.16
CA LEU A 55 10.00 4.17 0.58
C LEU A 55 10.22 2.85 1.31
N GLN A 56 11.47 2.39 1.32
CA GLN A 56 11.92 1.31 2.19
C GLN A 56 13.07 1.82 3.04
N GLU A 57 12.86 1.93 4.35
CA GLU A 57 13.86 2.37 5.33
C GLU A 57 13.83 1.43 6.53
N ASP A 58 14.99 0.98 7.00
CA ASP A 58 15.13 0.09 8.17
C ASP A 58 14.25 -1.19 8.14
N GLY A 59 13.88 -1.65 6.94
CA GLY A 59 13.01 -2.80 6.74
C GLY A 59 11.51 -2.48 6.76
N GLU A 60 11.13 -1.24 7.04
CA GLU A 60 9.77 -0.74 6.92
C GLU A 60 9.49 -0.25 5.50
N HIS A 61 8.26 -0.45 5.04
CA HIS A 61 7.75 0.02 3.75
C HIS A 61 6.70 1.10 4.01
N VAL A 62 6.90 2.28 3.43
CA VAL A 62 6.01 3.42 3.61
C VAL A 62 5.43 3.85 2.27
N CYS A 63 4.11 3.91 2.18
CA CYS A 63 3.44 4.36 0.96
C CYS A 63 3.61 5.88 0.74
N PRO A 64 3.49 6.37 -0.51
CA PRO A 64 3.68 7.79 -0.84
C PRO A 64 2.85 8.75 0.02
N ARG A 65 1.60 8.36 0.33
CA ARG A 65 0.67 9.13 1.16
C ARG A 65 1.17 9.30 2.60
N CYS A 66 1.72 8.24 3.18
CA CYS A 66 2.27 8.30 4.53
C CYS A 66 3.55 9.13 4.56
N GLN A 67 4.40 9.03 3.53
CA GLN A 67 5.56 9.91 3.39
C GLN A 67 5.16 11.39 3.32
N GLU A 68 4.21 11.76 2.47
CA GLU A 68 3.70 13.13 2.38
C GLU A 68 3.16 13.65 3.72
N ARG A 69 2.51 12.79 4.51
CA ARG A 69 1.98 13.15 5.83
C ARG A 69 3.09 13.39 6.85
N HIS A 70 4.16 12.58 6.80
CA HIS A 70 5.30 12.70 7.71
C HIS A 70 6.18 13.90 7.37
N ASN A 71 6.27 14.29 6.09
CA ASN A 71 7.11 15.40 5.64
C ASN A 71 6.48 16.81 5.83
N LYS A 72 5.26 16.90 6.37
CA LYS A 72 4.54 18.16 6.62
C LYS A 72 4.71 18.72 8.05
N LYS A 73 5.78 18.34 8.76
CA LYS A 73 6.11 18.93 10.07
C LYS A 73 7.06 20.11 9.95
#